data_AF-A0A382BP73-F1
#
_entry.id   AF-A0A382BP73-F1
#
_cell.length_a   1.000
_cell.length_b   1.000
_cell.length_c   1.000
_cell.angle_alpha   90.00
_cell.angle_beta   90.00
_cell.angle_gamma   90.00
#
_symmetry.space_group_name_H-M   'P 1'
#
loop_
_entity.id
_entity.type
_entity.pdbx_description
1 polymer ?
#
loop_
_entity_poly.entity_id
_entity_poly.type
_entity_poly.pdbx_seq_one_letter_code
_entity_poly.pdbx_strand_id
1 'polypeptide(L)'
;PYVDCDDFDCSDTTVCGGENNQNPAPEPELPVLWPTYGPRGGTIPHPTTIDEGIHLEECESTEATLSEANVPTTPASKVLLCGAILIVMQPTEECIDAGGSFCNLDVADAVAVPAHLCSDSGAYPDEVTCRYGYAFIDAEEEPGPEPEPEPEVENWMGGPFYWVAIFIALAVIVGSIGIVNSNLRELSGREPSVLVEEE
;
A
#
# COMPACT_ATOMS: atom_id res chain seq x y z
N PRO A 1 5.52 30.87 -43.01
CA PRO A 1 6.16 31.60 -41.89
C PRO A 1 6.96 30.59 -41.05
N TYR A 2 8.29 30.71 -41.11
CA TYR A 2 9.22 29.86 -40.37
C TYR A 2 9.31 30.34 -38.92
N VAL A 3 9.38 29.42 -37.98
CA VAL A 3 9.63 29.70 -36.56
C VAL A 3 11.14 29.63 -36.38
N ASP A 4 11.72 30.76 -35.97
CA ASP A 4 13.13 30.89 -35.61
C ASP A 4 13.21 30.80 -34.08
N CYS A 5 13.90 29.78 -33.58
CA CYS A 5 14.18 29.59 -32.15
C CYS A 5 15.68 29.64 -31.88
N ASP A 6 16.45 30.37 -32.68
CA ASP A 6 17.92 30.38 -32.57
C ASP A 6 18.50 31.56 -31.78
N ASP A 7 17.71 32.54 -31.31
CA ASP A 7 18.26 33.73 -30.63
C ASP A 7 17.71 34.06 -29.23
N PHE A 8 16.83 33.22 -28.64
CA PHE A 8 16.32 33.40 -27.26
C PHE A 8 15.76 34.81 -26.96
N ASP A 9 15.33 35.54 -27.99
CA ASP A 9 14.65 36.82 -27.88
C ASP A 9 13.14 36.58 -28.01
N CYS A 10 12.45 36.44 -26.87
CA CYS A 10 10.98 36.32 -26.83
C CYS A 10 10.28 37.69 -26.76
N SER A 11 10.85 38.75 -27.33
CA SER A 11 10.18 40.04 -27.46
C SER A 11 9.26 40.00 -28.68
N ASP A 12 7.95 39.88 -28.43
CA ASP A 12 6.85 39.87 -29.42
C ASP A 12 6.39 38.51 -29.99
N THR A 13 6.67 37.40 -29.30
CA THR A 13 5.90 36.15 -29.52
C THR A 13 5.31 35.62 -28.22
N THR A 14 4.06 35.13 -28.29
CA THR A 14 3.22 34.61 -27.17
C THR A 14 3.81 33.39 -26.44
N VAL A 15 5.05 33.02 -26.73
CA VAL A 15 5.75 31.86 -26.19
C VAL A 15 6.97 32.36 -25.45
N CYS A 16 6.85 32.67 -24.15
CA CYS A 16 7.88 32.60 -23.09
C CYS A 16 7.37 33.21 -21.76
N GLY A 17 6.71 32.40 -20.92
CA GLY A 17 6.72 32.47 -19.45
C GLY A 17 5.91 33.54 -18.69
N GLY A 18 5.02 33.11 -17.78
CA GLY A 18 4.55 33.97 -16.68
C GLY A 18 3.22 33.57 -16.00
N GLU A 19 3.32 32.75 -14.94
CA GLU A 19 2.45 32.63 -13.75
C GLU A 19 0.91 32.41 -13.83
N ASN A 20 0.51 31.29 -13.18
CA ASN A 20 -0.70 31.12 -12.36
C ASN A 20 -2.07 30.96 -13.04
N ASN A 21 -2.16 30.14 -14.09
CA ASN A 21 -3.36 29.35 -14.43
C ASN A 21 -3.03 28.33 -15.54
N GLN A 22 -1.90 27.62 -15.43
CA GLN A 22 -1.75 26.42 -16.23
C GLN A 22 -2.67 25.39 -15.58
N ASN A 23 -3.88 25.25 -16.14
CA ASN A 23 -4.60 24.01 -15.99
C ASN A 23 -3.57 22.90 -16.26
N PRO A 24 -3.35 21.95 -15.32
CA PRO A 24 -2.36 20.91 -15.52
C PRO A 24 -2.59 20.31 -16.90
N ALA A 25 -1.49 20.08 -17.64
CA ALA A 25 -1.58 19.50 -18.97
C ALA A 25 -2.52 18.28 -18.89
N PRO A 26 -3.51 18.16 -19.79
CA PRO A 26 -4.50 17.10 -19.69
C PRO A 26 -3.79 15.76 -19.66
N GLU A 27 -4.21 14.88 -18.75
CA GLU A 27 -3.65 13.54 -18.63
C GLU A 27 -3.74 12.85 -19.99
N PRO A 28 -2.66 12.20 -20.46
CA PRO A 28 -2.69 11.52 -21.74
C PRO A 28 -3.73 10.40 -21.70
N GLU A 29 -4.54 10.30 -22.75
CA GLU A 29 -5.55 9.25 -22.88
C GLU A 29 -4.83 7.90 -23.03
N LEU A 30 -5.10 6.99 -22.09
CA LEU A 30 -4.56 5.63 -22.13
C LEU A 30 -5.44 4.72 -23.01
N PRO A 31 -4.86 3.71 -23.68
CA PRO A 31 -5.61 2.65 -24.33
C PRO A 31 -6.58 1.96 -23.37
N VAL A 32 -7.64 1.35 -23.91
CA VAL A 32 -8.71 0.68 -23.14
C VAL A 32 -8.12 -0.23 -22.07
N LEU A 33 -8.44 0.06 -20.81
CA LEU A 33 -8.05 -0.75 -19.67
C LEU A 33 -8.90 -2.03 -19.65
N TRP A 34 -8.22 -3.18 -19.61
CA TRP A 34 -8.86 -4.42 -19.17
C TRP A 34 -9.30 -4.27 -17.71
N PRO A 35 -10.30 -5.06 -17.25
CA PRO A 35 -10.57 -5.16 -15.82
C PRO A 35 -9.27 -5.44 -15.04
N THR A 36 -9.17 -4.90 -13.83
CA THR A 36 -7.99 -5.11 -12.98
C THR A 36 -8.43 -5.68 -11.64
N TYR A 37 -7.65 -6.60 -11.10
CA TYR A 37 -7.98 -7.26 -9.84
C TYR A 37 -6.74 -7.57 -9.01
N GLY A 38 -6.95 -7.99 -7.77
CA GLY A 38 -5.89 -8.37 -6.84
C GLY A 38 -5.03 -7.20 -6.32
N PRO A 39 -4.04 -7.50 -5.48
CA PRO A 39 -3.11 -6.50 -4.96
C PRO A 39 -2.20 -5.95 -6.07
N ARG A 40 -1.77 -4.69 -5.93
CA ARG A 40 -0.73 -4.09 -6.80
C ARG A 40 0.58 -4.87 -6.67
N GLY A 41 1.32 -5.01 -7.77
CA GLY A 41 2.62 -5.71 -7.79
C GLY A 41 2.52 -7.24 -7.87
N GLY A 42 1.36 -7.78 -8.30
CA GLY A 42 1.24 -9.19 -8.65
C GLY A 42 2.05 -9.52 -9.90
N THR A 43 3.29 -9.97 -9.72
CA THR A 43 4.24 -10.26 -10.82
C THR A 43 4.24 -11.73 -11.26
N ILE A 44 3.40 -12.57 -10.67
CA ILE A 44 3.40 -14.01 -10.91
C ILE A 44 2.40 -14.34 -12.02
N PRO A 45 2.83 -14.94 -13.14
CA PRO A 45 1.92 -15.44 -14.16
C PRO A 45 0.93 -16.47 -13.58
N HIS A 46 -0.36 -16.29 -13.83
CA HIS A 46 -1.37 -17.28 -13.46
C HIS A 46 -2.58 -17.24 -14.38
N PRO A 47 -3.34 -18.36 -14.46
CA PRO A 47 -4.60 -18.39 -15.18
C PRO A 47 -5.55 -17.29 -14.69
N THR A 48 -6.29 -16.72 -15.61
CA THR A 48 -7.28 -15.66 -15.38
C THR A 48 -8.40 -15.82 -16.41
N THR A 49 -9.45 -15.02 -16.29
CA THR A 49 -10.44 -14.83 -17.36
C THR A 49 -10.29 -13.44 -17.97
N ILE A 50 -10.86 -13.25 -19.16
CA ILE A 50 -10.93 -11.92 -19.78
C ILE A 50 -11.71 -10.92 -18.89
N ASP A 51 -12.73 -11.41 -18.20
CA ASP A 51 -13.57 -10.58 -17.33
C ASP A 51 -12.89 -10.22 -16.00
N GLU A 52 -12.01 -11.08 -15.49
CA GLU A 52 -11.15 -10.76 -14.34
C GLU A 52 -10.03 -9.79 -14.73
N GLY A 53 -9.41 -10.03 -15.90
CA GLY A 53 -8.45 -9.14 -16.53
C GLY A 53 -7.01 -9.29 -16.01
N ILE A 54 -6.36 -8.20 -15.60
CA ILE A 54 -4.90 -8.14 -15.35
C ILE A 54 -4.50 -7.66 -13.96
N HIS A 55 -3.29 -8.01 -13.55
CA HIS A 55 -2.59 -7.36 -12.43
C HIS A 55 -1.80 -6.15 -12.91
N LEU A 56 -1.83 -5.10 -12.11
CA LEU A 56 -1.06 -3.89 -12.35
C LEU A 56 0.20 -3.87 -11.46
N GLU A 57 1.33 -3.67 -12.10
CA GLU A 57 2.64 -3.46 -11.48
C GLU A 57 3.18 -2.07 -11.87
N GLU A 58 4.12 -1.55 -11.09
CA GLU A 58 4.82 -0.33 -11.48
C GLU A 58 5.63 -0.60 -12.74
N CYS A 59 5.43 0.20 -13.78
CA CYS A 59 6.17 0.01 -15.01
C CYS A 59 7.62 0.43 -14.83
N GLU A 60 8.54 -0.41 -15.33
CA GLU A 60 9.87 0.08 -15.65
C GLU A 60 9.74 1.12 -16.78
N SER A 61 10.08 2.37 -16.47
CA SER A 61 9.93 3.50 -17.37
C SER A 61 10.98 3.43 -18.49
N THR A 62 10.76 2.60 -19.50
CA THR A 62 11.52 2.64 -20.75
C THR A 62 10.74 3.46 -21.79
N GLU A 63 11.46 4.20 -22.63
CA GLU A 63 10.87 4.97 -23.74
C GLU A 63 10.06 4.07 -24.68
N ALA A 64 10.44 2.78 -24.78
CA ALA A 64 9.72 1.76 -25.54
C ALA A 64 8.31 1.49 -24.98
N THR A 65 8.19 1.21 -23.68
CA THR A 65 6.89 0.95 -23.02
C THR A 65 5.94 2.14 -23.11
N LEU A 66 6.48 3.36 -22.99
CA LEU A 66 5.73 4.60 -23.14
C LEU A 66 5.26 4.83 -24.59
N SER A 67 6.12 4.53 -25.57
CA SER A 67 5.78 4.65 -26.99
C SER A 67 4.72 3.66 -27.45
N GLU A 68 4.75 2.41 -26.97
CA GLU A 68 3.73 1.38 -27.26
C GLU A 68 2.36 1.76 -26.67
N ALA A 69 2.36 2.35 -25.47
CA ALA A 69 1.16 2.86 -24.82
C ALA A 69 0.64 4.16 -25.46
N ASN A 70 1.36 4.73 -26.44
CA ASN A 70 1.12 6.06 -26.99
C ASN A 70 1.10 7.15 -25.90
N VAL A 71 1.86 6.94 -24.82
CA VAL A 71 2.03 7.86 -23.70
C VAL A 71 3.31 8.65 -23.89
N PRO A 72 3.24 9.96 -24.16
CA PRO A 72 4.44 10.75 -24.47
C PRO A 72 5.38 10.89 -23.27
N THR A 73 4.85 11.08 -22.06
CA THR A 73 5.60 11.18 -20.81
C THR A 73 4.72 10.82 -19.61
N THR A 74 5.31 10.27 -18.55
CA THR A 74 4.62 10.10 -17.26
C THR A 74 4.61 11.44 -16.51
N PRO A 75 3.46 11.97 -16.08
CA PRO A 75 3.41 13.19 -15.28
C PRO A 75 4.16 13.05 -13.95
N ALA A 76 4.83 14.11 -13.50
CA ALA A 76 5.68 14.06 -12.29
C ALA A 76 4.93 13.71 -10.98
N SER A 77 3.61 13.93 -10.92
CA SER A 77 2.76 13.62 -9.77
C SER A 77 2.08 12.26 -9.87
N LYS A 78 2.42 11.44 -10.87
CA LYS A 78 1.75 10.17 -11.18
C LYS A 78 2.78 9.06 -11.34
N VAL A 79 2.35 7.85 -11.00
CA VAL A 79 3.07 6.61 -11.32
C VAL A 79 2.31 5.89 -12.43
N LEU A 80 3.03 5.41 -13.45
CA LEU A 80 2.47 4.57 -14.50
C LEU A 80 2.48 3.12 -14.03
N LEU A 81 1.30 2.51 -14.03
CA LEU A 81 1.13 1.08 -13.83
C LEU A 81 0.84 0.38 -15.15
N CYS A 82 1.35 -0.84 -15.30
CA CYS A 82 1.09 -1.70 -16.45
C CYS A 82 0.81 -3.13 -16.03
N GLY A 83 0.16 -3.86 -16.93
CA GLY A 83 -0.04 -5.28 -16.84
C GLY A 83 -0.32 -5.84 -18.22
N ALA A 84 -0.31 -7.16 -18.35
CA ALA A 84 -0.62 -7.81 -19.60
C ALA A 84 -1.43 -9.10 -19.41
N ILE A 85 -2.08 -9.51 -20.49
CA ILE A 85 -2.86 -10.74 -20.58
C ILE A 85 -2.49 -11.48 -21.87
N LEU A 86 -2.18 -12.76 -21.75
CA LEU A 86 -2.11 -13.68 -22.88
C LEU A 86 -3.50 -14.27 -23.09
N ILE A 87 -4.03 -14.12 -24.30
CA ILE A 87 -5.34 -14.63 -24.69
C ILE A 87 -5.12 -15.70 -25.74
N VAL A 88 -5.60 -16.91 -25.46
CA VAL A 88 -5.58 -18.03 -26.39
C VAL A 88 -6.92 -18.08 -27.11
N MET A 89 -6.91 -17.91 -28.43
CA MET A 89 -8.08 -17.97 -29.29
C MET A 89 -8.19 -19.37 -29.90
N GLN A 90 -9.39 -19.94 -29.92
CA GLN A 90 -9.67 -21.23 -30.57
C GLN A 90 -10.81 -21.11 -31.58
N PRO A 91 -10.77 -21.86 -32.70
CA PRO A 91 -11.88 -21.92 -33.64
C PRO A 91 -13.09 -22.59 -33.01
N THR A 92 -14.25 -21.97 -33.19
CA THR A 92 -15.56 -22.53 -32.85
C THR A 92 -16.03 -23.50 -33.93
N GLU A 93 -17.09 -24.27 -33.65
CA GLU A 93 -17.72 -25.15 -34.63
C GLU A 93 -18.49 -24.39 -35.72
N GLU A 94 -18.69 -23.08 -35.57
CA GLU A 94 -19.33 -22.21 -36.55
C GLU A 94 -18.32 -21.72 -37.60
N CYS A 95 -18.04 -22.58 -38.59
CA CYS A 95 -17.16 -22.26 -39.70
C CYS A 95 -17.93 -22.07 -41.02
N ILE A 96 -17.60 -21.01 -41.75
CA ILE A 96 -18.06 -20.77 -43.12
C ILE A 96 -17.02 -21.33 -44.07
N ASP A 97 -17.43 -22.25 -44.94
CA ASP A 97 -16.55 -22.87 -45.93
C ASP A 97 -16.75 -22.21 -47.30
N ALA A 98 -15.85 -21.28 -47.65
CA ALA A 98 -15.96 -20.44 -48.86
C ALA A 98 -14.65 -20.45 -49.67
N GLY A 99 -14.14 -21.64 -50.01
CA GLY A 99 -12.83 -21.82 -50.64
C GLY A 99 -11.65 -21.81 -49.66
N GLY A 100 -11.97 -21.83 -48.37
CA GLY A 100 -11.14 -21.93 -47.18
C GLY A 100 -12.08 -21.91 -45.96
N SER A 101 -11.68 -22.54 -44.85
CA SER A 101 -12.48 -22.57 -43.62
C SER A 101 -12.26 -21.29 -42.81
N PHE A 102 -13.29 -20.45 -42.70
CA PHE A 102 -13.30 -19.27 -41.83
C PHE A 102 -14.16 -19.59 -40.60
N CYS A 103 -13.53 -19.90 -39.48
CA CYS A 103 -14.21 -20.18 -38.22
C CYS A 103 -14.33 -18.91 -37.38
N ASN A 104 -15.45 -18.74 -36.67
CA ASN A 104 -15.52 -17.76 -35.59
C ASN A 104 -14.53 -18.18 -34.49
N LEU A 105 -13.83 -17.24 -33.86
CA LEU A 105 -12.85 -17.52 -32.81
C LEU A 105 -13.46 -17.19 -31.45
N ASP A 106 -13.27 -18.08 -30.49
CA ASP A 106 -13.64 -17.86 -29.09
C ASP A 106 -12.41 -17.94 -28.19
N VAL A 107 -12.54 -17.42 -26.98
CA VAL A 107 -11.45 -17.37 -26.00
C VAL A 107 -11.37 -18.74 -25.31
N ALA A 108 -10.27 -19.44 -25.55
CA ALA A 108 -10.01 -20.75 -24.96
C ALA A 108 -9.49 -20.64 -23.54
N ASP A 109 -8.54 -19.73 -23.34
CA ASP A 109 -7.82 -19.54 -22.08
C ASP A 109 -7.28 -18.12 -21.99
N ALA A 110 -7.03 -17.67 -20.77
CA ALA A 110 -6.34 -16.42 -20.52
C ALA A 110 -5.37 -16.55 -19.34
N VAL A 111 -4.22 -15.88 -19.46
CA VAL A 111 -3.18 -15.88 -18.43
C VAL A 111 -2.79 -14.43 -18.15
N ALA A 112 -2.94 -14.01 -16.91
CA ALA A 112 -2.43 -12.72 -16.44
C ALA A 112 -0.91 -12.84 -16.35
N VAL A 113 -0.19 -11.89 -16.95
CA VAL A 113 1.27 -11.88 -16.98
C VAL A 113 1.81 -10.46 -16.70
N PRO A 114 3.02 -10.35 -16.16
CA PRO A 114 3.74 -9.09 -16.10
C PRO A 114 3.86 -8.42 -17.47
N ALA A 115 3.87 -7.09 -17.49
CA ALA A 115 3.89 -6.33 -18.74
C ALA A 115 5.15 -6.60 -19.57
N HIS A 116 6.32 -6.69 -18.90
CA HIS A 116 7.60 -6.95 -19.57
C HIS A 116 7.63 -8.29 -20.34
N LEU A 117 6.81 -9.28 -19.93
CA LEU A 117 6.75 -10.55 -20.67
C LEU A 117 6.13 -10.38 -22.05
N CYS A 118 5.30 -9.37 -22.27
CA CYS A 118 4.73 -9.15 -23.60
C CYS A 118 5.63 -8.34 -24.52
N SER A 119 6.54 -7.55 -23.97
CA SER A 119 7.52 -6.77 -24.75
C SER A 119 8.73 -7.62 -25.12
N ASP A 120 9.16 -8.47 -24.19
CA ASP A 120 10.44 -9.18 -24.29
C ASP A 120 10.30 -10.59 -24.89
N SER A 121 9.12 -11.21 -24.75
CA SER A 121 8.86 -12.57 -25.27
C SER A 121 8.31 -12.50 -26.69
N GLY A 122 9.23 -12.41 -27.65
CA GLY A 122 8.91 -12.44 -29.08
C GLY A 122 8.08 -13.66 -29.52
N ALA A 123 7.37 -13.44 -30.64
CA ALA A 123 6.68 -14.45 -31.45
C ALA A 123 5.88 -15.50 -30.67
N TYR A 124 4.66 -15.13 -30.28
CA TYR A 124 3.65 -16.08 -29.84
C TYR A 124 3.13 -16.92 -31.02
N PRO A 125 2.63 -18.15 -30.77
CA PRO A 125 1.83 -18.87 -31.75
C PRO A 125 0.68 -18.01 -32.28
N ASP A 126 0.22 -18.27 -33.50
CA ASP A 126 -0.86 -17.48 -34.14
C ASP A 126 -2.17 -17.49 -33.32
N GLU A 127 -2.36 -18.50 -32.48
CA GLU A 127 -3.52 -18.62 -31.60
C GLU A 127 -3.42 -17.76 -30.33
N VAL A 128 -2.24 -17.23 -30.00
CA VAL A 128 -1.97 -16.50 -28.76
C VAL A 128 -1.72 -15.03 -29.05
N THR A 129 -2.53 -14.17 -28.46
CA THR A 129 -2.36 -12.72 -28.54
C THR A 129 -2.01 -12.17 -27.18
N CYS A 130 -0.92 -11.41 -27.07
CA CYS A 130 -0.70 -10.59 -25.88
C CYS A 130 -1.37 -9.21 -26.01
N ARG A 131 -2.02 -8.78 -24.93
CA ARG A 131 -2.58 -7.43 -24.78
C ARG A 131 -2.07 -6.77 -23.51
N TYR A 132 -1.80 -5.47 -23.59
CA TYR A 132 -1.40 -4.64 -22.45
C TYR A 132 -2.58 -3.86 -21.88
N GLY A 133 -2.46 -3.47 -20.62
CA GLY A 133 -3.26 -2.43 -20.00
C GLY A 133 -2.37 -1.46 -19.22
N TYR A 134 -2.76 -0.19 -19.19
CA TYR A 134 -2.00 0.90 -18.56
C TYR A 134 -2.92 1.73 -17.68
N ALA A 135 -2.47 2.10 -16.48
CA ALA A 135 -3.20 3.00 -15.59
C ALA A 135 -2.27 4.03 -14.96
N PHE A 136 -2.72 5.28 -14.87
CA PHE A 136 -2.08 6.27 -14.01
C PHE A 136 -2.67 6.21 -12.60
N ILE A 137 -1.81 6.26 -11.60
CA ILE A 137 -2.19 6.52 -10.22
C ILE A 137 -1.46 7.75 -9.72
N ASP A 138 -2.03 8.43 -8.71
CA ASP A 138 -1.29 9.44 -7.97
C ASP A 138 -0.03 8.82 -7.38
N ALA A 139 1.12 9.44 -7.66
CA ALA A 139 2.33 9.14 -6.93
C ALA A 139 2.02 9.46 -5.46
N GLU A 140 2.19 8.48 -4.58
CA GLU A 140 2.06 8.75 -3.15
C GLU A 140 3.05 9.87 -2.84
N GLU A 141 2.52 11.03 -2.46
CA GLU A 141 3.33 12.13 -1.93
C GLU A 141 4.07 11.51 -0.75
N GLU A 142 5.40 11.37 -0.83
CA GLU A 142 6.19 10.76 0.24
C GLU A 142 5.67 11.35 1.55
N PRO A 143 5.09 10.53 2.46
CA PRO A 143 4.56 11.07 3.68
C PRO A 143 5.73 11.79 4.33
N GLY A 144 5.59 13.12 4.45
CA GLY A 144 6.60 13.95 5.12
C GLY A 144 6.96 13.27 6.44
N PRO A 145 8.23 13.37 6.87
CA PRO A 145 8.77 12.58 7.97
C PRO A 145 7.75 12.50 9.11
N GLU A 146 7.43 11.27 9.52
CA GLU A 146 6.47 10.98 10.59
C GLU A 146 6.73 11.97 11.74
N PRO A 147 5.72 12.72 12.21
CA PRO A 147 5.92 13.65 13.30
C PRO A 147 6.55 12.88 14.47
N GLU A 148 7.64 13.42 15.02
CA GLU A 148 8.35 12.77 16.14
C GLU A 148 7.34 12.34 17.21
N PRO A 149 7.45 11.11 17.74
CA PRO A 149 6.50 10.60 18.71
C PRO A 149 6.36 11.61 19.85
N GLU A 150 5.12 12.04 20.13
CA GLU A 150 4.85 12.91 21.26
C GLU A 150 5.47 12.28 22.51
N PRO A 151 6.16 13.04 23.37
CA PRO A 151 6.77 12.49 24.56
C PRO A 151 5.69 11.77 25.36
N GLU A 152 5.85 10.46 25.53
CA GLU A 152 4.96 9.66 26.36
C GLU A 152 4.84 10.35 27.72
N VAL A 153 3.65 10.84 28.04
CA VAL A 153 3.40 11.46 29.35
C VAL A 153 3.71 10.41 30.39
N GLU A 154 4.81 10.62 31.12
CA GLU A 154 5.39 9.68 32.04
C GLU A 154 4.37 9.34 33.14
N ASN A 155 3.61 8.26 32.90
CA ASN A 155 2.56 7.83 33.80
C ASN A 155 3.23 7.14 34.99
N TRP A 156 3.67 7.94 35.95
CA TRP A 156 4.40 7.49 37.15
C TRP A 156 3.64 6.41 37.93
N MET A 157 2.33 6.30 37.77
CA MET A 157 1.48 5.26 38.34
C MET A 157 1.58 3.88 37.63
N GLY A 158 2.18 3.83 36.43
CA GLY A 158 2.47 2.60 35.69
C GLY A 158 3.89 2.05 35.91
N GLY A 159 4.77 2.83 36.55
CA GLY A 159 6.17 2.48 36.73
C GLY A 159 6.43 1.51 37.89
N PRO A 160 7.56 0.77 37.88
CA PRO A 160 7.92 -0.18 38.94
C PRO A 160 8.06 0.50 40.31
N PHE A 161 8.42 1.78 40.35
CA PHE A 161 8.55 2.55 41.60
C PHE A 161 7.21 2.80 42.32
N TYR A 162 6.09 2.87 41.59
CA TYR A 162 4.76 3.02 42.19
C TYR A 162 4.38 1.80 43.03
N TRP A 163 4.62 0.60 42.50
CA TRP A 163 4.40 -0.65 43.22
C TRP A 163 5.32 -0.79 44.43
N VAL A 164 6.59 -0.37 44.32
CA VAL A 164 7.52 -0.34 45.46
C VAL A 164 7.00 0.55 46.59
N ALA A 165 6.49 1.74 46.28
CA ALA A 165 5.93 2.64 47.28
C ALA A 165 4.70 2.04 47.99
N ILE A 166 3.81 1.36 47.25
CA ILE A 166 2.64 0.67 47.81
C ILE A 166 3.08 -0.44 48.78
N PHE A 167 4.04 -1.27 48.40
CA PHE A 167 4.50 -2.36 49.27
C PHE A 167 5.14 -1.86 50.56
N ILE A 168 5.91 -0.77 50.50
CA ILE A 168 6.49 -0.15 51.69
C ILE A 168 5.38 0.36 52.62
N ALA A 169 4.38 1.07 52.08
CA ALA A 169 3.26 1.57 52.87
C ALA A 169 2.48 0.42 53.55
N LEU A 170 2.20 -0.66 52.82
CA LEU A 170 1.53 -1.84 53.37
C LEU A 170 2.36 -2.52 54.47
N ALA A 171 3.67 -2.66 54.29
CA ALA A 171 4.54 -3.25 55.30
C ALA A 171 4.55 -2.44 56.60
N VAL A 172 4.55 -1.10 56.52
CA VAL A 172 4.46 -0.21 57.68
C VAL A 172 3.12 -0.36 58.39
N ILE A 173 2.01 -0.44 57.65
CA ILE A 173 0.66 -0.62 58.22
C ILE A 173 0.55 -1.97 58.94
N VAL A 174 0.96 -3.06 58.29
CA VAL A 174 0.91 -4.39 58.90
C VAL A 174 1.84 -4.49 60.11
N GLY A 175 3.06 -3.94 60.02
CA GLY A 175 4.01 -3.91 61.12
C GLY A 175 3.48 -3.13 62.33
N SER A 176 2.89 -1.96 62.10
CA SER A 176 2.32 -1.13 63.18
C SER A 176 1.11 -1.81 63.85
N ILE A 177 0.21 -2.43 63.08
CA ILE A 177 -0.89 -3.24 63.63
C ILE A 177 -0.33 -4.42 64.45
N GLY A 178 0.71 -5.09 63.97
CA GLY A 178 1.36 -6.19 64.67
C GLY A 178 1.91 -5.77 66.04
N ILE A 179 2.62 -4.64 66.10
CA ILE A 179 3.18 -4.09 67.34
C ILE A 179 2.06 -3.74 68.32
N VAL A 180 1.03 -3.02 67.86
CA VAL A 180 -0.11 -2.61 68.71
C VAL A 180 -0.84 -3.85 69.25
N ASN A 181 -1.11 -4.84 68.40
CA ASN A 181 -1.80 -6.06 68.81
C ASN A 181 -0.97 -6.91 69.78
N SER A 182 0.36 -6.99 69.57
CA SER A 182 1.27 -7.67 70.49
C SER A 182 1.27 -6.99 71.86
N ASN A 183 1.32 -5.66 71.90
CA ASN A 183 1.28 -4.89 73.15
C ASN A 183 -0.06 -5.04 73.89
N LEU A 184 -1.19 -4.99 73.17
CA LEU A 184 -2.52 -5.21 73.75
C LEU A 184 -2.68 -6.64 74.30
N ARG A 185 -2.14 -7.65 73.63
CA ARG A 185 -2.13 -9.03 74.14
C ARG A 185 -1.31 -9.18 75.42
N GLU A 186 -0.17 -8.51 75.52
CA GLU A 186 0.67 -8.53 76.72
C GLU A 186 -0.06 -7.89 77.92
N LEU A 187 -0.82 -6.81 77.68
CA LEU A 187 -1.66 -6.18 78.69
C LEU A 187 -2.85 -7.06 79.10
N SER A 188 -3.46 -7.76 78.14
CA SER A 188 -4.62 -8.63 78.40
C SER A 188 -4.25 -9.97 79.06
N GLY A 189 -3.01 -10.45 78.87
CA GLY A 189 -2.48 -11.66 79.51
C GLY A 189 -2.00 -11.47 80.96
N ARG A 190 -2.03 -10.24 81.48
CA ARG A 190 -1.70 -9.93 82.87
C ARG A 190 -2.98 -9.88 83.71
N GLU A 191 -3.49 -11.04 84.10
CA GLU A 191 -4.54 -11.11 85.13
C GLU A 191 -4.01 -10.52 86.46
N PRO A 192 -4.82 -9.77 87.21
CA PRO A 192 -4.41 -9.24 88.49
C PRO A 192 -4.32 -10.40 89.49
N SER A 193 -3.14 -10.61 90.09
CA SER A 193 -2.99 -11.45 91.26
C SER A 193 -3.85 -10.86 92.39
N VAL A 194 -5.05 -11.42 92.57
CA VAL A 194 -5.93 -11.13 93.71
C VAL A 194 -5.19 -11.59 94.97
N LEU A 195 -4.74 -10.63 95.78
CA LEU A 195 -4.28 -10.91 97.13
C LEU A 195 -5.52 -11.24 97.97
N VAL A 196 -5.58 -12.49 98.44
CA VAL A 196 -6.51 -12.93 99.48
C VAL A 196 -6.06 -12.30 100.80
N GLU A 197 -6.94 -11.51 101.40
CA GLU A 197 -6.78 -10.95 102.74
C GLU A 197 -7.15 -12.06 103.74
N GLU A 198 -6.16 -12.67 104.40
CA GLU A 198 -6.38 -13.47 105.61
C GLU A 198 -5.91 -12.66 106.83
N GLU A 199 -6.92 -12.30 107.64
CA GLU A 199 -6.99 -11.94 109.07
C GLU A 199 -5.99 -10.95 109.71
#